data_AF-A0A2D7C761-F1
#
_entry.id   AF-A0A2D7C761-F1
#
_cell.length_a   1.000
_cell.length_b   1.000
_cell.length_c   1.000
_cell.angle_alpha   90.00
_cell.angle_beta   90.00
_cell.angle_gamma   90.00
#
_symmetry.space_group_name_H-M   'P 1'
#
loop_
_entity.id
_entity.type
_entity.pdbx_description
1 polymer ?
#
loop_
_entity_poly.entity_id
_entity_poly.type
_entity_poly.pdbx_seq_one_letter_code
_entity_poly.pdbx_strand_id
1 'polypeptide(L)'
;KMKKIVISTFVILFIAVAGYFAVDAQQKQYKASQAALNLAKIEKPQAKTERAKGKPVLSDIYIRQAQERYEADPADMDALRVITEQYWLLSKKYIELDRNSARNSYTHLIEENMNNSLLHLEELDSKMSAGWNNPEFRDKNEEIVKSLIKFSIHLSNNETLEQKWKQVWLNRNLEKWERGEKTYAVAHWIRGMYSGKTQIDPKTGRQATMPEILYWTEKMNEIGKPVGYSQGQPW
;
A
#
# COMPACT_ATOMS: atom_id res chain seq x y z
N LYS A 1 18.29 3.12 57.94
CA LYS A 1 17.72 1.79 57.59
C LYS A 1 16.30 1.85 57.00
N MET A 2 15.46 2.88 57.27
CA MET A 2 14.09 2.98 56.70
C MET A 2 14.01 3.33 55.20
N LYS A 3 14.96 4.09 54.61
CA LYS A 3 14.88 4.49 53.19
C LYS A 3 15.00 3.33 52.17
N LYS A 4 15.70 2.23 52.51
CA LYS A 4 15.86 1.08 51.59
C LYS A 4 14.60 0.21 51.50
N ILE A 5 13.79 0.14 52.55
CA ILE A 5 12.57 -0.69 52.58
C ILE A 5 11.47 -0.03 51.73
N VAL A 6 11.31 1.29 51.82
CA VAL A 6 10.29 2.04 51.05
C VAL A 6 10.55 1.95 49.54
N ILE A 7 11.82 2.04 49.10
CA ILE A 7 12.17 1.94 47.67
C ILE A 7 11.86 0.54 47.12
N SER A 8 12.16 -0.53 47.88
CA SER A 8 11.83 -1.89 47.46
C SER A 8 10.33 -2.13 47.31
N THR A 9 9.49 -1.57 48.20
CA THR A 9 8.03 -1.73 48.08
C THR A 9 7.46 -0.98 46.88
N PHE A 10 7.98 0.21 46.57
CA PHE A 10 7.56 0.99 45.40
C PHE A 10 7.95 0.32 44.08
N VAL A 11 9.14 -0.28 43.99
CA VAL A 11 9.58 -1.01 42.78
C VAL A 11 8.71 -2.26 42.53
N ILE A 12 8.37 -3.01 43.59
CA ILE A 12 7.49 -4.18 43.46
C ILE A 12 6.08 -3.77 43.02
N LEU A 13 5.55 -2.68 43.58
CA LEU A 13 4.24 -2.16 43.18
C LEU A 13 4.23 -1.70 41.72
N PHE A 14 5.30 -1.04 41.26
CA PHE A 14 5.44 -0.61 39.87
C PHE A 14 5.49 -1.78 38.88
N ILE A 15 6.23 -2.84 39.21
CA ILE A 15 6.32 -4.05 38.36
C ILE A 15 4.97 -4.76 38.29
N ALA A 16 4.24 -4.85 39.40
CA ALA A 16 2.90 -5.46 39.43
C ALA A 16 1.89 -4.66 38.60
N VAL A 17 1.93 -3.33 38.67
CA VAL A 17 1.06 -2.45 37.89
C VAL A 17 1.40 -2.51 36.40
N ALA A 18 2.68 -2.49 36.03
CA ALA A 18 3.11 -2.64 34.64
C ALA A 18 2.74 -4.02 34.06
N GLY A 19 2.88 -5.08 34.85
CA GLY A 19 2.44 -6.43 34.48
C GLY A 19 0.92 -6.50 34.26
N TYR A 20 0.12 -5.86 35.12
CA TYR A 20 -1.33 -5.78 34.96
C TYR A 20 -1.73 -5.06 33.67
N PHE A 21 -1.09 -3.93 33.33
CA PHE A 21 -1.36 -3.22 32.09
C PHE A 21 -0.92 -4.00 30.85
N ALA A 22 0.20 -4.74 30.90
CA ALA A 22 0.64 -5.60 29.80
C ALA A 22 -0.33 -6.77 29.56
N VAL A 23 -0.85 -7.38 30.63
CA VAL A 23 -1.85 -8.45 30.55
C VAL A 23 -3.20 -7.93 30.04
N ASP A 24 -3.63 -6.74 30.47
CA ASP A 24 -4.85 -6.09 29.98
C ASP A 24 -4.74 -5.72 28.49
N ALA A 25 -3.56 -5.24 28.05
CA ALA A 25 -3.29 -4.97 26.64
C ALA A 25 -3.29 -6.26 25.79
N GLN A 26 -2.64 -7.33 26.25
CA GLN A 26 -2.68 -8.62 25.57
C GLN A 26 -4.10 -9.22 25.55
N GLN A 27 -4.88 -9.09 26.63
CA GLN A 27 -6.27 -9.53 26.66
C GLN A 27 -7.16 -8.71 25.72
N LYS A 28 -6.94 -7.40 25.61
CA LYS A 28 -7.64 -6.54 24.64
C LYS A 28 -7.29 -6.93 23.21
N GLN A 29 -6.02 -7.17 22.91
CA GLN A 29 -5.55 -7.61 21.59
C GLN A 29 -6.07 -9.01 21.23
N TYR A 30 -6.09 -9.93 22.18
CA TYR A 30 -6.65 -11.28 22.00
C TYR A 30 -8.17 -11.26 21.80
N LYS A 31 -8.90 -10.43 22.55
CA LYS A 31 -10.34 -10.23 22.36
C LYS A 31 -10.67 -9.57 21.02
N ALA A 32 -9.88 -8.60 20.59
CA ALA A 32 -10.01 -7.97 19.27
C ALA A 32 -9.73 -8.98 18.14
N SER A 33 -8.69 -9.80 18.28
CA SER A 33 -8.36 -10.87 17.32
C SER A 33 -9.44 -11.95 17.26
N GLN A 34 -9.98 -12.39 18.40
CA GLN A 34 -11.13 -13.30 18.42
C GLN A 34 -12.41 -12.67 17.87
N ALA A 35 -12.67 -11.39 18.13
CA ALA A 35 -13.82 -10.68 17.55
C ALA A 35 -13.70 -10.59 16.02
N ALA A 36 -12.50 -10.30 15.50
CA ALA A 36 -12.22 -10.32 14.06
C ALA A 36 -12.37 -11.73 13.45
N LEU A 37 -11.88 -12.77 14.13
CA LEU A 37 -12.01 -14.17 13.70
C LEU A 37 -13.47 -14.65 13.76
N ASN A 38 -14.23 -14.18 14.74
CA ASN A 38 -15.65 -14.49 14.90
C ASN A 38 -16.50 -13.70 13.88
N LEU A 39 -16.15 -12.45 13.56
CA LEU A 39 -16.76 -11.68 12.46
C LEU A 39 -16.54 -12.35 11.11
N ALA A 40 -15.36 -12.92 10.87
CA ALA A 40 -15.06 -13.71 9.66
C ALA A 40 -15.85 -15.04 9.62
N LYS A 41 -16.22 -15.60 10.78
CA LYS A 41 -17.06 -16.81 10.89
C LYS A 41 -18.57 -16.52 10.86
N ILE A 42 -19.00 -15.28 11.16
CA ILE A 42 -20.40 -14.84 11.03
C ILE A 42 -20.64 -14.42 9.57
N GLU A 43 -20.33 -15.30 8.63
CA GLU A 43 -20.84 -15.19 7.27
C GLU A 43 -22.29 -15.71 7.28
N LYS A 44 -23.20 -14.94 7.88
CA LYS A 44 -24.63 -15.25 7.88
C LYS A 44 -25.29 -14.78 6.58
N PRO A 45 -26.40 -15.41 6.15
CA PRO A 45 -27.10 -15.14 4.88
C PRO A 45 -27.48 -13.68 4.61
N GLN A 46 -27.46 -12.81 5.63
CA GLN A 46 -27.68 -11.38 5.50
C GLN A 46 -26.69 -10.70 4.54
N ALA A 47 -25.41 -11.10 4.52
CA ALA A 47 -24.41 -10.57 3.57
C ALA A 47 -24.73 -10.96 2.11
N LYS A 48 -25.39 -12.10 1.87
CA LYS A 48 -25.91 -12.47 0.55
C LYS A 48 -27.10 -11.60 0.12
N THR A 49 -27.97 -11.22 1.06
CA THR A 49 -29.10 -10.30 0.79
C THR A 49 -28.70 -8.83 0.68
N GLU A 50 -27.65 -8.37 1.36
CA GLU A 50 -27.14 -6.99 1.18
C GLU A 50 -26.32 -6.83 -0.10
N ARG A 51 -25.72 -7.91 -0.61
CA ARG A 51 -25.18 -8.00 -1.98
C ARG A 51 -26.24 -7.66 -3.04
N ALA A 52 -27.50 -7.98 -2.79
CA ALA A 52 -28.63 -7.66 -3.66
C ALA A 52 -29.13 -6.20 -3.51
N LYS A 53 -28.62 -5.44 -2.53
CA LYS A 53 -28.99 -4.04 -2.25
C LYS A 53 -27.87 -3.03 -2.53
N GLY A 54 -26.85 -3.41 -3.30
CA GLY A 54 -25.87 -2.47 -3.86
C GLY A 54 -24.84 -1.88 -2.88
N LYS A 55 -24.81 -2.25 -1.60
CA LYS A 55 -23.78 -1.73 -0.67
C LYS A 55 -22.49 -2.56 -0.68
N PRO A 56 -21.31 -1.95 -0.82
CA PRO A 56 -20.02 -2.63 -0.84
C PRO A 56 -19.49 -3.01 0.55
N VAL A 57 -20.17 -3.94 1.21
CA VAL A 57 -19.88 -4.35 2.61
C VAL A 57 -18.44 -4.88 2.84
N LEU A 58 -17.81 -5.49 1.82
CA LEU A 58 -16.47 -6.07 1.99
C LEU A 58 -15.36 -5.01 2.12
N SER A 59 -15.44 -3.90 1.39
CA SER A 59 -14.42 -2.85 1.45
C SER A 59 -14.46 -2.08 2.77
N ASP A 60 -15.64 -1.89 3.36
CA ASP A 60 -15.80 -1.23 4.67
C ASP A 60 -15.12 -2.00 5.81
N ILE A 61 -15.15 -3.34 5.76
CA ILE A 61 -14.47 -4.20 6.75
C ILE A 61 -12.95 -4.03 6.64
N TYR A 62 -12.41 -4.02 5.43
CA TYR A 62 -10.97 -3.84 5.20
C TYR A 62 -10.49 -2.44 5.59
N ILE A 63 -11.29 -1.40 5.33
CA ILE A 63 -10.99 -0.03 5.77
C ILE A 63 -10.91 0.01 7.29
N ARG A 64 -11.93 -0.49 8.00
CA ARG A 64 -11.94 -0.46 9.46
C ARG A 64 -10.77 -1.23 10.07
N GLN A 65 -10.46 -2.43 9.56
CA GLN A 65 -9.32 -3.21 10.06
C GLN A 65 -7.99 -2.49 9.83
N ALA A 66 -7.83 -1.85 8.67
CA ALA A 66 -6.63 -1.08 8.38
C ALA A 66 -6.56 0.21 9.22
N GLN A 67 -7.70 0.88 9.48
CA GLN A 67 -7.77 2.02 10.39
C GLN A 67 -7.38 1.62 11.82
N GLU A 68 -7.93 0.53 12.35
CA GLU A 68 -7.57 0.01 13.69
C GLU A 68 -6.07 -0.29 13.78
N ARG A 69 -5.46 -0.88 12.72
CA ARG A 69 -4.01 -1.09 12.66
C ARG A 69 -3.23 0.22 12.66
N TYR A 70 -3.65 1.17 11.84
CA TYR A 70 -2.97 2.45 11.67
C TYR A 70 -3.08 3.35 12.92
N GLU A 71 -4.22 3.32 13.60
CA GLU A 71 -4.42 4.00 14.88
C GLU A 71 -3.55 3.40 15.99
N ALA A 72 -3.36 2.08 15.99
CA ALA A 72 -2.49 1.39 16.93
C ALA A 72 -0.99 1.60 16.64
N ASP A 73 -0.61 1.69 15.36
CA ASP A 73 0.75 1.97 14.90
C ASP A 73 0.75 2.93 13.68
N PRO A 74 0.94 4.24 13.91
CA PRO A 74 1.03 5.23 12.83
C PRO A 74 2.24 5.07 11.90
N ALA A 75 3.15 4.12 12.16
CA ALA A 75 4.23 3.73 11.26
C ALA A 75 3.86 2.52 10.36
N ASP A 76 2.66 1.97 10.49
CA ASP A 76 2.14 0.91 9.63
C ASP A 76 1.73 1.48 8.26
N MET A 77 2.72 1.63 7.39
CA MET A 77 2.55 2.16 6.04
C MET A 77 1.67 1.26 5.15
N ASP A 78 1.65 -0.05 5.40
CA ASP A 78 0.76 -0.96 4.67
C ASP A 78 -0.71 -0.71 5.05
N ALA A 79 -0.99 -0.48 6.33
CA ALA A 79 -2.34 -0.10 6.76
C ALA A 79 -2.80 1.19 6.05
N LEU A 80 -1.96 2.23 6.02
CA LEU A 80 -2.28 3.47 5.31
C LEU A 80 -2.50 3.23 3.80
N ARG A 81 -1.64 2.44 3.16
CA ARG A 81 -1.79 2.03 1.75
C ARG A 81 -3.12 1.30 1.51
N VAL A 82 -3.51 0.38 2.39
CA VAL A 82 -4.78 -0.36 2.30
C VAL A 82 -5.96 0.60 2.42
N ILE A 83 -5.93 1.52 3.38
CA ILE A 83 -7.00 2.53 3.55
C ILE A 83 -7.17 3.34 2.25
N THR A 84 -6.07 3.88 1.70
CA THR A 84 -6.07 4.58 0.41
C THR A 84 -6.70 3.73 -0.69
N GLU A 85 -6.25 2.48 -0.85
CA GLU A 85 -6.73 1.58 -1.89
C GLU A 85 -8.23 1.29 -1.78
N GLN A 86 -8.70 0.98 -0.57
CA GLN A 86 -10.08 0.55 -0.37
C GLN A 86 -11.06 1.70 -0.59
N TYR A 87 -10.74 2.92 -0.17
CA TYR A 87 -11.55 4.09 -0.48
C TYR A 87 -11.64 4.35 -2.00
N TRP A 88 -10.54 4.19 -2.73
CA TRP A 88 -10.56 4.31 -4.19
C TRP A 88 -11.36 3.19 -4.88
N LEU A 89 -11.27 1.95 -4.38
CA LEU A 89 -12.07 0.84 -4.90
C LEU A 89 -13.57 1.04 -4.61
N LEU A 90 -13.92 1.59 -3.46
CA LEU A 90 -15.28 1.98 -3.12
C LEU A 90 -15.83 3.01 -4.09
N SER A 91 -15.09 4.08 -4.37
CA SER A 91 -15.53 5.11 -5.31
C SER A 91 -15.76 4.53 -6.71
N LYS A 92 -14.85 3.67 -7.21
CA LYS A 92 -15.01 2.96 -8.49
C LYS A 92 -16.26 2.10 -8.54
N LYS A 93 -16.57 1.38 -7.46
CA LYS A 93 -17.78 0.56 -7.39
C LYS A 93 -19.04 1.41 -7.34
N TYR A 94 -19.04 2.54 -6.63
CA TYR A 94 -20.18 3.45 -6.65
C TYR A 94 -20.36 4.10 -8.02
N ILE A 95 -19.29 4.42 -8.75
CA ILE A 95 -19.37 4.88 -10.16
C ILE A 95 -20.07 3.83 -11.03
N GLU A 96 -19.72 2.55 -10.87
CA GLU A 96 -20.38 1.46 -11.61
C GLU A 96 -21.88 1.36 -11.28
N LEU A 97 -22.24 1.48 -10.00
CA LEU A 97 -23.64 1.45 -9.57
C LEU A 97 -24.43 2.67 -10.06
N ASP A 98 -23.80 3.86 -10.03
CA ASP A 98 -24.42 5.12 -10.47
C ASP A 98 -24.73 5.09 -11.97
N ARG A 99 -23.78 4.59 -12.79
CA ARG A 99 -23.97 4.36 -14.23
C ARG A 99 -25.13 3.41 -14.56
N ASN A 100 -25.40 2.46 -13.67
CA ASN A 100 -26.47 1.47 -13.83
C ASN A 100 -27.79 1.89 -13.13
N SER A 101 -27.85 3.12 -12.60
CA SER A 101 -29.02 3.65 -11.90
C SER A 101 -29.69 4.76 -12.70
N ALA A 102 -31.02 4.85 -12.66
CA ALA A 102 -31.78 5.89 -13.36
C ALA A 102 -31.72 7.28 -12.69
N ARG A 103 -31.08 7.39 -11.52
CA ARG A 103 -30.91 8.63 -10.74
C ARG A 103 -29.59 8.56 -10.03
N ASN A 104 -28.74 9.57 -10.24
CA ASN A 104 -27.43 9.82 -9.60
C ASN A 104 -27.48 9.68 -8.06
N SER A 105 -27.63 8.47 -7.55
CA SER A 105 -27.94 8.19 -6.13
C SER A 105 -26.66 8.07 -5.32
N TYR A 106 -25.50 8.00 -5.98
CA TYR A 106 -24.24 7.69 -5.33
C TYR A 106 -23.19 8.80 -5.48
N THR A 107 -23.49 9.92 -6.12
CA THR A 107 -22.53 11.03 -6.35
C THR A 107 -21.81 11.46 -5.08
N HIS A 108 -22.54 11.72 -3.98
CA HIS A 108 -21.93 12.08 -2.70
C HIS A 108 -20.97 11.00 -2.18
N LEU A 109 -21.35 9.72 -2.26
CA LEU A 109 -20.51 8.61 -1.81
C LEU A 109 -19.29 8.42 -2.71
N ILE A 110 -19.41 8.69 -4.02
CA ILE A 110 -18.26 8.68 -4.94
C ILE A 110 -17.27 9.75 -4.50
N GLU A 111 -17.73 10.99 -4.34
CA GLU A 111 -16.92 12.14 -3.95
C GLU A 111 -16.26 11.95 -2.58
N GLU A 112 -17.03 11.54 -1.57
CA GLU A 112 -16.53 11.28 -0.22
C GLU A 112 -15.41 10.23 -0.22
N ASN A 113 -15.61 9.10 -0.89
CA ASN A 113 -14.60 8.04 -0.95
C ASN A 113 -13.38 8.46 -1.77
N MET A 114 -13.55 9.24 -2.84
CA MET A 114 -12.43 9.77 -3.61
C MET A 114 -11.59 10.72 -2.76
N ASN A 115 -12.23 11.64 -2.03
CA ASN A 115 -11.57 12.61 -1.16
C ASN A 115 -10.83 11.93 -0.01
N ASN A 116 -11.43 10.92 0.63
CA ASN A 116 -10.76 10.12 1.66
C ASN A 116 -9.51 9.41 1.11
N SER A 117 -9.61 8.82 -0.09
CA SER A 117 -8.47 8.18 -0.73
C SER A 117 -7.35 9.17 -1.05
N LEU A 118 -7.69 10.36 -1.57
CA LEU A 118 -6.72 11.43 -1.84
C LEU A 118 -6.02 11.92 -0.57
N LEU A 119 -6.77 12.14 0.51
CA LEU A 119 -6.22 12.55 1.81
C LEU A 119 -5.20 11.53 2.33
N HIS A 120 -5.53 10.23 2.27
CA HIS A 120 -4.60 9.20 2.70
C HIS A 120 -3.44 8.99 1.71
N LEU A 121 -3.62 9.27 0.41
CA LEU A 121 -2.52 9.28 -0.56
C LEU A 121 -1.50 10.39 -0.23
N GLU A 122 -1.97 11.59 0.12
CA GLU A 122 -1.09 12.70 0.53
C GLU A 122 -0.29 12.35 1.79
N GLU A 123 -0.96 11.74 2.79
CA GLU A 123 -0.29 11.26 3.99
C GLU A 123 0.73 10.16 3.69
N LEU A 124 0.37 9.22 2.81
CA LEU A 124 1.26 8.13 2.37
C LEU A 124 2.49 8.68 1.65
N ASP A 125 2.33 9.62 0.72
CA ASP A 125 3.44 10.29 0.02
C ASP A 125 4.36 11.01 1.02
N SER A 126 3.79 11.81 1.92
CA SER A 126 4.54 12.56 2.92
C SER A 126 5.40 11.65 3.80
N LYS A 127 4.79 10.60 4.36
CA LYS A 127 5.48 9.65 5.25
C LYS A 127 6.51 8.81 4.50
N MET A 128 6.19 8.32 3.32
CA MET A 128 7.15 7.59 2.48
C MET A 128 8.34 8.47 2.15
N SER A 129 8.12 9.75 1.83
CA SER A 129 9.20 10.71 1.51
C SER A 129 10.10 10.99 2.71
N ALA A 130 9.50 11.23 3.89
CA ALA A 130 10.24 11.50 5.11
C ALA A 130 11.09 10.29 5.55
N GLY A 131 10.54 9.09 5.42
CA GLY A 131 11.21 7.84 5.82
C GLY A 131 12.23 7.32 4.80
N TRP A 132 12.18 7.75 3.53
CA TRP A 132 12.90 7.07 2.44
C TRP A 132 14.43 7.02 2.60
N ASN A 133 15.01 8.03 3.26
CA ASN A 133 16.45 8.09 3.49
C ASN A 133 16.94 7.12 4.57
N ASN A 134 16.04 6.51 5.35
CA ASN A 134 16.36 5.45 6.30
C ASN A 134 16.36 4.08 5.58
N PRO A 135 17.49 3.34 5.55
CA PRO A 135 17.57 2.05 4.86
C PRO A 135 16.57 1.00 5.36
N GLU A 136 16.37 0.89 6.67
CA GLU A 136 15.44 -0.09 7.26
C GLU A 136 13.99 0.22 6.89
N PHE A 137 13.62 1.50 6.95
CA PHE A 137 12.30 1.96 6.53
C PHE A 137 12.07 1.67 5.04
N ARG A 138 13.05 2.02 4.19
CA ARG A 138 12.99 1.81 2.76
C ARG A 138 12.83 0.34 2.41
N ASP A 139 13.64 -0.53 3.00
CA ASP A 139 13.62 -1.97 2.71
C ASP A 139 12.31 -2.63 3.17
N LYS A 140 11.74 -2.18 4.31
CA LYS A 140 10.42 -2.63 4.80
C LYS A 140 9.28 -2.22 3.87
N ASN A 141 9.33 -1.00 3.31
CA ASN A 141 8.21 -0.37 2.63
C ASN A 141 8.37 -0.28 1.10
N GLU A 142 9.40 -0.94 0.54
CA GLU A 142 9.75 -0.83 -0.88
C GLU A 142 8.55 -1.07 -1.81
N GLU A 143 7.78 -2.14 -1.57
CA GLU A 143 6.64 -2.51 -2.42
C GLU A 143 5.52 -1.46 -2.45
N ILE A 144 5.43 -0.58 -1.44
CA ILE A 144 4.43 0.50 -1.37
C ILE A 144 4.66 1.54 -2.49
N VAL A 145 5.89 1.68 -2.98
CA VAL A 145 6.21 2.59 -4.10
C VAL A 145 5.40 2.25 -5.34
N LYS A 146 5.13 0.96 -5.62
CA LYS A 146 4.27 0.56 -6.75
C LYS A 146 2.85 1.09 -6.58
N SER A 147 2.32 1.06 -5.36
CA SER A 147 0.99 1.61 -5.06
C SER A 147 0.97 3.13 -5.20
N LEU A 148 2.02 3.84 -4.76
CA LEU A 148 2.13 5.29 -4.97
C LEU A 148 2.11 5.66 -6.46
N ILE A 149 2.85 4.94 -7.31
CA ILE A 149 2.84 5.16 -8.77
C ILE A 149 1.44 4.86 -9.35
N LYS A 150 0.82 3.75 -8.93
CA LYS A 150 -0.54 3.39 -9.36
C LYS A 150 -1.55 4.47 -8.99
N PHE A 151 -1.52 4.98 -7.75
CA PHE A 151 -2.46 5.99 -7.29
C PHE A 151 -2.17 7.37 -7.89
N SER A 152 -0.91 7.73 -8.13
CA SER A 152 -0.60 9.00 -8.80
C SER A 152 -1.19 9.06 -10.21
N ILE A 153 -1.24 7.92 -10.92
CA ILE A 153 -1.82 7.80 -12.26
C ILE A 153 -3.35 7.75 -12.19
N HIS A 154 -3.89 6.82 -11.41
CA HIS A 154 -5.30 6.44 -11.55
C HIS A 154 -6.24 7.05 -10.51
N LEU A 155 -5.70 7.69 -9.46
CA LEU A 155 -6.49 8.37 -8.43
C LEU A 155 -6.30 9.89 -8.51
N SER A 156 -5.06 10.40 -8.48
CA SER A 156 -4.82 11.86 -8.46
C SER A 156 -4.53 12.47 -9.82
N ASN A 157 -4.18 11.66 -10.84
CA ASN A 157 -3.67 12.12 -12.14
C ASN A 157 -2.56 13.19 -12.00
N ASN A 158 -1.60 12.94 -11.10
CA ASN A 158 -0.54 13.87 -10.72
C ASN A 158 0.80 13.42 -11.30
N GLU A 159 1.17 13.98 -12.45
CA GLU A 159 2.40 13.62 -13.17
C GLU A 159 3.68 13.87 -12.35
N THR A 160 3.71 14.93 -11.55
CA THR A 160 4.88 15.25 -10.71
C THR A 160 5.10 14.17 -9.65
N LEU A 161 4.02 13.76 -8.98
CA LEU A 161 4.05 12.69 -7.98
C LEU A 161 4.43 11.34 -8.62
N GLU A 162 3.86 11.06 -9.80
CA GLU A 162 4.17 9.87 -10.57
C GLU A 162 5.65 9.79 -10.94
N GLN A 163 6.20 10.86 -11.52
CA GLN A 163 7.60 10.92 -11.95
C GLN A 163 8.55 10.74 -10.77
N LYS A 164 8.25 11.37 -9.63
CA LYS A 164 9.01 11.21 -8.38
C LYS A 164 9.09 9.74 -7.98
N TRP A 165 7.97 9.05 -7.84
CA TRP A 165 7.96 7.67 -7.36
C TRP A 165 8.47 6.66 -8.40
N LYS A 166 8.26 6.91 -9.71
CA LYS A 166 8.91 6.14 -10.77
C LYS A 166 10.43 6.26 -10.71
N GLN A 167 10.96 7.46 -10.48
CA GLN A 167 12.41 7.66 -10.35
C GLN A 167 12.96 6.97 -9.10
N VAL A 168 12.23 7.03 -7.97
CA VAL A 168 12.58 6.31 -6.75
C VAL A 168 12.64 4.79 -6.99
N TRP A 169 11.63 4.23 -7.66
CA TRP A 169 11.59 2.81 -8.01
C TRP A 169 12.75 2.40 -8.94
N LEU A 170 13.04 3.23 -9.95
CA LEU A 170 14.16 3.02 -10.87
C LEU A 170 15.50 2.97 -10.11
N ASN A 171 15.79 4.00 -9.31
CA ASN A 171 17.03 4.10 -8.54
C ASN A 171 17.20 2.88 -7.63
N ARG A 172 16.11 2.45 -6.97
CA ARG A 172 16.15 1.29 -6.08
C ARG A 172 16.52 0.00 -6.80
N ASN A 173 15.97 -0.24 -7.98
CA ASN A 173 16.29 -1.44 -8.76
C ASN A 173 17.72 -1.36 -9.35
N LEU A 174 18.19 -0.19 -9.73
CA LEU A 174 19.59 0.03 -10.14
C LEU A 174 20.56 -0.28 -8.97
N GLU A 175 20.29 0.21 -7.76
CA GLU A 175 21.09 -0.11 -6.58
C GLU A 175 21.14 -1.62 -6.29
N LYS A 176 19.99 -2.31 -6.39
CA LYS A 176 19.92 -3.78 -6.24
C LYS A 176 20.82 -4.47 -7.24
N TRP A 177 20.76 -4.05 -8.50
CA TRP A 177 21.60 -4.58 -9.56
C TRP A 177 23.09 -4.36 -9.29
N GLU A 178 23.48 -3.15 -8.89
CA GLU A 178 24.87 -2.79 -8.56
C GLU A 178 25.42 -3.59 -7.36
N ARG A 179 24.57 -3.90 -6.38
CA ARG A 179 24.92 -4.76 -5.23
C ARG A 179 24.91 -6.26 -5.54
N GLY A 180 24.62 -6.64 -6.78
CA GLY A 180 24.73 -8.03 -7.24
C GLY A 180 23.40 -8.80 -7.35
N GLU A 181 22.26 -8.19 -7.06
CA GLU A 181 20.93 -8.81 -7.25
C GLU A 181 20.53 -8.78 -8.74
N LYS A 182 21.26 -9.56 -9.55
CA LYS A 182 21.13 -9.61 -11.02
C LYS A 182 20.02 -10.57 -11.46
N THR A 183 18.80 -10.33 -10.99
CA THR A 183 17.63 -11.17 -11.32
C THR A 183 16.87 -10.66 -12.54
N TYR A 184 16.14 -11.56 -13.21
CA TYR A 184 15.23 -11.19 -14.30
C TYR A 184 14.21 -10.14 -13.86
N ALA A 185 13.72 -10.23 -12.62
CA ALA A 185 12.73 -9.32 -12.07
C ALA A 185 13.28 -7.88 -11.95
N VAL A 186 14.49 -7.73 -11.40
CA VAL A 186 15.15 -6.41 -11.27
C VAL A 186 15.39 -5.81 -12.65
N ALA A 187 15.95 -6.57 -13.60
CA ALA A 187 16.17 -6.10 -14.97
C ALA A 187 14.85 -5.72 -15.68
N HIS A 188 13.80 -6.52 -15.50
CA HIS A 188 12.46 -6.24 -16.04
C HIS A 188 11.90 -4.92 -15.52
N TRP A 189 12.03 -4.67 -14.22
CA TRP A 189 11.58 -3.41 -13.63
C TRP A 189 12.35 -2.22 -14.17
N ILE A 190 13.68 -2.30 -14.23
CA ILE A 190 14.51 -1.21 -14.77
C ILE A 190 14.13 -0.91 -16.21
N ARG A 191 14.06 -1.94 -17.07
CA ARG A 191 13.59 -1.82 -18.47
C ARG A 191 12.22 -1.13 -18.55
N GLY A 192 11.29 -1.56 -17.69
CA GLY A 192 9.93 -1.02 -17.66
C GLY A 192 9.86 0.47 -17.29
N MET A 193 10.79 0.98 -16.50
CA MET A 193 10.84 2.41 -16.17
C MET A 193 11.28 3.26 -17.38
N TYR A 194 12.17 2.73 -18.22
CA TYR A 194 12.60 3.41 -19.44
C TYR A 194 11.57 3.33 -20.56
N SER A 195 10.74 2.28 -20.61
CA SER A 195 9.72 2.13 -21.66
C SER A 195 8.60 3.16 -21.62
N GLY A 196 8.44 3.92 -20.53
CA GLY A 196 7.51 5.05 -20.46
C GLY A 196 8.03 6.35 -21.10
N LYS A 197 9.32 6.42 -21.45
CA LYS A 197 9.98 7.60 -22.04
C LYS A 197 10.16 7.47 -23.54
N THR A 198 9.17 6.92 -24.25
CA THR A 198 9.35 6.61 -25.66
C THR A 198 9.32 7.87 -26.51
N GLN A 199 10.52 8.32 -26.87
CA GLN A 199 10.69 9.29 -27.94
C GLN A 199 10.41 8.58 -29.27
N ILE A 200 9.53 9.17 -30.09
CA ILE A 200 9.37 8.74 -31.47
C ILE A 200 10.54 9.35 -32.24
N ASP A 201 11.30 8.52 -32.97
CA ASP A 201 12.32 9.03 -33.87
C ASP A 201 11.63 9.85 -34.99
N PRO A 202 11.89 11.17 -35.08
CA PRO A 202 11.20 12.03 -36.02
C PRO A 202 11.53 11.72 -37.49
N LYS A 203 12.59 10.96 -37.78
CA LYS A 203 12.98 10.55 -39.15
C LYS A 203 12.31 9.25 -39.58
N THR A 204 12.19 8.29 -38.67
CA THR A 204 11.72 6.94 -39.02
C THR A 204 10.27 6.68 -38.62
N GLY A 205 9.67 7.53 -37.78
CA GLY A 205 8.33 7.34 -37.22
C GLY A 205 8.22 6.11 -36.32
N ARG A 206 9.34 5.43 -36.06
CA ARG A 206 9.43 4.27 -35.17
C ARG A 206 9.77 4.77 -33.78
N GLN A 207 9.33 4.02 -32.78
CA GLN A 207 9.73 4.24 -31.40
C GLN A 207 11.25 4.14 -31.32
N ALA A 208 11.94 5.23 -30.99
CA ALA A 208 13.38 5.18 -30.76
C ALA A 208 13.59 4.26 -29.56
N THR A 209 14.17 3.08 -29.79
CA THR A 209 14.42 2.17 -28.67
C THR A 209 15.61 2.74 -27.91
N MET A 210 15.34 3.31 -26.75
CA MET A 210 16.39 3.91 -25.91
C MET A 210 17.50 2.88 -25.67
N PRO A 211 18.79 3.26 -25.72
CA PRO A 211 19.90 2.35 -25.47
C PRO A 211 19.74 1.55 -24.17
N GLU A 212 19.16 2.16 -23.14
CA GLU A 212 18.85 1.50 -21.86
C GLU A 212 17.83 0.38 -22.03
N ILE A 213 16.77 0.57 -22.82
CA ILE A 213 15.78 -0.48 -23.08
C ILE A 213 16.42 -1.67 -23.78
N LEU A 214 17.30 -1.43 -24.75
CA LEU A 214 18.04 -2.49 -25.45
C LEU A 214 18.97 -3.23 -24.49
N TYR A 215 19.80 -2.49 -23.75
CA TYR A 215 20.71 -3.05 -22.76
C TYR A 215 19.97 -3.95 -21.74
N TRP A 216 18.88 -3.46 -21.15
CA TRP A 216 18.13 -4.26 -20.16
C TRP A 216 17.37 -5.43 -20.80
N THR A 217 16.97 -5.32 -22.06
CA THR A 217 16.41 -6.44 -22.82
C THR A 217 17.45 -7.53 -23.03
N GLU A 218 18.68 -7.18 -23.40
CA GLU A 218 19.80 -8.13 -23.51
C GLU A 218 20.09 -8.80 -22.17
N LYS A 219 20.15 -8.03 -21.07
CA LYS A 219 20.32 -8.60 -19.72
C LYS A 219 19.22 -9.56 -19.31
N MET A 220 17.97 -9.25 -19.62
CA MET A 220 16.86 -10.17 -19.36
C MET A 220 16.96 -11.45 -20.19
N ASN A 221 17.40 -11.36 -21.45
CA ASN A 221 17.61 -12.52 -22.32
C ASN A 221 18.77 -13.40 -21.84
N GLU A 222 19.88 -12.79 -21.40
CA GLU A 222 21.03 -13.49 -20.80
C GLU A 222 20.62 -14.30 -19.54
N ILE A 223 19.79 -13.71 -18.68
CA ILE A 223 19.32 -14.36 -17.44
C ILE A 223 18.29 -15.46 -17.72
N GLY A 224 17.44 -15.25 -18.74
CA GLY A 224 16.32 -16.11 -19.06
C GLY A 224 15.09 -15.82 -18.18
N LYS A 225 13.91 -15.80 -18.80
CA LYS A 225 12.64 -15.57 -18.09
C LYS A 225 12.31 -16.78 -17.19
N PRO A 226 12.10 -16.60 -15.88
CA PRO A 226 11.69 -17.69 -15.00
C PRO A 226 10.34 -18.28 -15.42
N VAL A 227 10.20 -19.60 -15.29
CA VAL A 227 8.92 -20.31 -15.50
C VAL A 227 7.89 -19.77 -14.52
N GLY A 228 6.72 -19.36 -15.03
CA GLY A 228 5.65 -18.78 -14.21
C GLY A 228 5.82 -17.28 -13.88
N TYR A 229 6.84 -16.60 -14.42
CA TYR A 229 6.97 -15.15 -14.21
C TYR A 229 5.85 -14.38 -14.93
N SER A 230 4.96 -13.76 -14.14
CA SER A 230 3.82 -12.95 -14.58
C SER A 230 3.77 -11.60 -13.86
N GLN A 231 4.85 -10.82 -13.88
CA GLN A 231 4.80 -9.42 -13.42
C GLN A 231 4.49 -8.53 -14.63
N GLY A 232 3.27 -8.00 -14.68
CA GLY A 232 2.94 -6.88 -15.57
C GLY A 232 3.50 -5.56 -15.02
N GLN A 233 3.48 -4.50 -15.84
CA GLN A 233 3.62 -3.15 -15.26
C GLN A 233 2.42 -2.92 -14.32
N PRO A 234 2.61 -2.43 -13.08
CA PRO A 234 1.59 -2.36 -12.05
C PRO A 234 0.73 -1.09 -12.17
N TRP A 235 0.90 -0.33 -13.25
CA TRP A 235 0.14 0.87 -13.58
C TRP A 235 -0.45 0.78 -14.98
#